data_AF-A0A519ZHE7-F1
#
_entry.id   AF-A0A519ZHE7-F1
#
_cell.length_a   1.000
_cell.length_b   1.000
_cell.length_c   1.000
_cell.angle_alpha   90.00
_cell.angle_beta   90.00
_cell.angle_gamma   90.00
#
_symmetry.space_group_name_H-M   'P 1'
#
loop_
_entity.id
_entity.type
_entity.pdbx_description
1 polymer ?
#
loop_
_entity_poly.entity_id
_entity_poly.type
_entity_poly.pdbx_seq_one_letter_code
_entity_poly.pdbx_strand_id
1 'polypeptide(L)'
;QLGYTWYSIASRGTGINKHCKYLLLQFAFETLGFERVEFRADLRNELSIAAMKSIGCTVEGVLRKSMILSNGDRRDSIILSILKSEWESGIKTSLKEKLK
;
A
#
# COMPACT_ATOMS: atom_id res chain seq x y z
N GLN A 1 -4.65 4.70 -7.81
CA GLN A 1 -3.77 3.61 -7.32
C GLN A 1 -2.47 4.21 -6.85
N LEU A 2 -1.97 3.82 -5.67
CA LEU A 2 -0.64 4.15 -5.18
C LEU A 2 0.22 2.88 -5.22
N GLY A 3 1.39 2.95 -5.82
CA GLY A 3 2.21 1.76 -6.08
C GLY A 3 3.54 2.13 -6.73
N TYR A 4 4.19 1.16 -7.36
CA TYR A 4 5.47 1.35 -8.06
C TYR A 4 6.52 2.05 -7.17
N THR A 5 6.52 1.69 -5.88
CA THR A 5 7.47 2.19 -4.90
C THR A 5 8.53 1.13 -4.65
N TRP A 6 9.78 1.47 -4.91
CA TRP A 6 10.93 0.61 -4.64
C TRP A 6 11.92 1.34 -3.75
N TYR A 7 12.49 0.61 -2.80
CA TYR A 7 13.53 1.09 -1.92
C TYR A 7 14.78 0.22 -2.10
N SER A 8 15.95 0.84 -1.92
CA SER A 8 17.21 0.11 -1.80
C SER A 8 17.12 -0.90 -0.65
N ILE A 9 17.95 -1.95 -0.71
CA ILE A 9 17.99 -2.98 0.34
C ILE A 9 18.29 -2.35 1.70
N ALA A 10 19.24 -1.40 1.75
CA ALA A 10 19.64 -0.69 2.97
C ALA A 10 18.52 0.15 3.60
N SER A 11 17.52 0.56 2.82
CA SER A 11 16.38 1.35 3.30
C SER A 11 15.17 0.49 3.70
N ARG A 12 15.24 -0.84 3.58
CA ARG A 12 14.16 -1.73 4.02
C ARG A 12 14.23 -1.89 5.54
N GLY A 13 13.07 -1.87 6.20
CA GLY A 13 12.98 -1.99 7.66
C GLY A 13 13.29 -0.70 8.44
N THR A 14 13.80 0.36 7.80
CA THR A 14 14.12 1.64 8.46
C THR A 14 12.90 2.51 8.78
N GLY A 15 11.70 2.07 8.43
CA GLY A 15 10.47 2.84 8.59
C GLY A 15 10.18 3.83 7.46
N ILE A 16 11.15 4.13 6.58
CA ILE A 16 11.00 5.15 5.51
C ILE A 16 9.75 4.95 4.65
N ASN A 17 9.41 3.71 4.30
CA ASN A 17 8.20 3.41 3.53
C ASN A 17 6.94 3.88 4.27
N LYS A 18 6.84 3.66 5.58
CA LYS A 18 5.67 4.11 6.37
C LYS A 18 5.57 5.63 6.38
N HIS A 19 6.67 6.35 6.54
CA HIS A 19 6.68 7.81 6.47
C HIS A 19 6.21 8.31 5.10
N CYS A 20 6.75 7.75 4.00
CA CYS A 20 6.33 8.12 2.65
C CYS A 20 4.84 7.83 2.41
N LYS A 21 4.35 6.65 2.83
CA LYS A 21 2.94 6.29 2.66
C LYS A 21 2.03 7.18 3.49
N TYR A 22 2.41 7.54 4.72
CA TYR A 22 1.64 8.47 5.54
C TYR A 22 1.48 9.82 4.82
N LEU A 23 2.56 10.41 4.33
CA LEU A 23 2.51 11.70 3.64
C LEU A 23 1.66 11.63 2.37
N LEU A 24 1.81 10.58 1.57
CA LEU A 24 1.04 10.41 0.34
C LEU A 24 -0.45 10.14 0.60
N LEU A 25 -0.78 9.32 1.61
CA LEU A 25 -2.16 9.05 2.00
C LEU A 25 -2.82 10.31 2.57
N GLN A 26 -2.10 11.04 3.42
CA GLN A 26 -2.56 12.31 3.95
C GLN A 26 -2.91 13.28 2.81
N PHE A 27 -2.00 13.46 1.85
CA PHE A 27 -2.25 14.33 0.70
C PHE A 27 -3.44 13.85 -0.15
N ALA A 28 -3.53 12.54 -0.42
CA ALA A 28 -4.61 11.97 -1.23
C ALA A 28 -6.00 12.16 -0.60
N PHE A 29 -6.14 11.90 0.70
CA PHE A 29 -7.43 12.01 1.39
C PHE A 29 -7.78 13.44 1.78
N GLU A 30 -6.82 14.20 2.33
CA GLU A 30 -7.10 15.50 2.96
C GLU A 30 -6.95 16.68 2.00
N THR A 31 -6.09 16.56 0.98
CA THR A 31 -5.88 17.64 0.00
C THR A 31 -6.63 17.39 -1.29
N LEU A 32 -6.51 16.18 -1.86
CA LEU A 32 -7.17 15.85 -3.13
C LEU A 32 -8.62 15.37 -2.94
N GLY A 33 -9.01 15.01 -1.72
CA GLY A 33 -10.37 14.57 -1.40
C GLY A 33 -10.74 13.22 -2.00
N PHE A 34 -9.77 12.32 -2.25
CA PHE A 34 -10.07 11.00 -2.79
C PHE A 34 -10.88 10.14 -1.82
N GLU A 35 -11.83 9.36 -2.33
CA GLU A 35 -12.61 8.44 -1.50
C GLU A 35 -11.90 7.10 -1.26
N ARG A 36 -10.95 6.75 -2.12
CA ARG A 36 -10.28 5.45 -2.12
C ARG A 36 -8.84 5.56 -2.62
N VAL A 37 -7.92 4.92 -1.88
CA VAL A 37 -6.56 4.67 -2.34
C VAL A 37 -6.32 3.17 -2.43
N GLU A 38 -6.10 2.69 -3.66
CA GLU A 38 -5.83 1.28 -3.97
C GLU A 38 -4.33 1.00 -4.11
N PHE A 39 -3.94 -0.19 -3.67
CA PHE A 39 -2.62 -0.78 -3.78
C PHE A 39 -2.69 -2.12 -4.51
N ARG A 40 -1.65 -2.42 -5.29
CA ARG A 40 -1.48 -3.72 -5.94
C ARG A 40 -0.08 -4.25 -5.73
N ALA A 41 0.03 -5.54 -5.48
CA ALA A 41 1.31 -6.24 -5.41
C ALA A 41 1.22 -7.60 -6.12
N ASP A 42 2.38 -8.18 -6.44
CA ASP A 42 2.46 -9.60 -6.76
C ASP A 42 1.92 -10.39 -5.57
N LEU A 43 1.06 -11.40 -5.80
CA LEU A 43 0.59 -12.27 -4.72
C LEU A 43 1.76 -12.95 -3.97
N ARG A 44 2.88 -13.20 -4.66
CA ARG A 44 4.08 -13.84 -4.09
C ARG A 44 4.95 -12.87 -3.28
N ASN A 45 4.70 -11.56 -3.35
CA ASN A 45 5.51 -10.56 -2.65
C ASN A 45 5.00 -10.33 -1.23
N GLU A 46 5.21 -11.33 -0.37
CA GLU A 46 4.74 -11.34 1.01
C GLU A 46 5.26 -10.13 1.81
N LEU A 47 6.50 -9.70 1.58
CA LEU A 47 7.10 -8.54 2.26
C LEU A 47 6.33 -7.25 1.95
N SER A 48 6.01 -7.01 0.68
CA SER A 48 5.23 -5.83 0.28
C SER A 48 3.80 -5.92 0.78
N ILE A 49 3.19 -7.11 0.78
CA ILE A 49 1.83 -7.33 1.29
C ILE A 49 1.79 -7.04 2.80
N ALA A 50 2.74 -7.57 3.56
CA ALA A 50 2.86 -7.30 4.99
C ALA A 50 3.06 -5.81 5.28
N ALA A 51 3.86 -5.11 4.47
CA ALA A 51 4.04 -3.67 4.59
C ALA A 51 2.71 -2.91 4.37
N MET A 52 1.93 -3.26 3.35
CA MET A 52 0.62 -2.64 3.08
C MET A 52 -0.40 -2.94 4.19
N LYS A 53 -0.43 -4.17 4.70
CA LYS A 53 -1.26 -4.52 5.86
C LYS A 53 -0.86 -3.72 7.10
N SER A 54 0.44 -3.50 7.31
CA SER A 54 0.94 -2.77 8.49
C SER A 54 0.50 -1.31 8.54
N ILE A 55 0.20 -0.69 7.40
CA ILE A 55 -0.31 0.68 7.29
C ILE A 55 -1.85 0.76 7.32
N GLY A 56 -2.54 -0.37 7.51
CA GLY A 56 -3.99 -0.41 7.68
C GLY A 56 -4.78 -0.75 6.41
N CYS A 57 -4.14 -1.25 5.35
CA CYS A 57 -4.88 -1.63 4.14
C CYS A 57 -5.74 -2.89 4.38
N THR A 58 -6.96 -2.86 3.87
CA THR A 58 -7.87 -4.01 3.76
C THR A 58 -7.55 -4.81 2.50
N VAL A 59 -7.51 -6.14 2.59
CA VAL A 59 -7.37 -7.02 1.42
C VAL A 59 -8.74 -7.24 0.79
N GLU A 60 -8.86 -6.97 -0.51
CA GLU A 60 -10.15 -7.05 -1.21
C GLU A 60 -10.25 -8.25 -2.15
N GLY A 61 -9.10 -8.80 -2.56
CA GLY A 61 -9.09 -10.01 -3.38
C GLY A 61 -7.83 -10.19 -4.21
N VAL A 62 -7.87 -11.20 -5.07
CA VAL A 62 -6.77 -11.57 -5.96
C VAL A 62 -7.28 -11.63 -7.40
N LEU A 63 -6.67 -10.83 -8.26
CA LEU A 63 -6.87 -10.91 -9.70
C LEU A 63 -5.93 -11.96 -10.29
N ARG A 64 -6.49 -13.09 -10.73
CA ARG A 64 -5.74 -14.20 -11.32
C ARG A 64 -5.18 -13.83 -12.69
N LYS A 65 -3.91 -14.16 -12.94
CA LYS A 65 -3.17 -13.89 -14.18
C LYS A 65 -3.35 -12.46 -14.69
N SER A 66 -3.40 -11.46 -13.82
CA SER A 66 -3.78 -10.09 -14.19
C SER A 66 -2.67 -9.31 -14.91
N MET A 67 -1.40 -9.67 -14.75
CA MET A 67 -0.27 -8.93 -15.33
C MET A 67 0.74 -9.86 -15.99
N ILE A 68 1.22 -9.48 -17.17
CA ILE A 68 2.32 -10.13 -17.87
C ILE A 68 3.65 -9.60 -17.31
N LEU A 69 4.56 -10.50 -16.99
CA LEU A 69 5.92 -10.22 -16.53
C LEU A 69 6.86 -10.08 -17.73
N SER A 70 8.05 -9.52 -17.50
CA SER A 70 9.06 -9.35 -18.56
C SER A 70 9.53 -10.66 -19.18
N ASN A 71 9.38 -11.79 -18.48
CA ASN A 71 9.71 -13.12 -18.99
C ASN A 71 8.54 -13.80 -19.76
N GLY A 72 7.41 -13.11 -19.97
CA GLY A 72 6.23 -13.63 -20.68
C GLY A 72 5.23 -14.37 -19.80
N ASP A 73 5.59 -14.73 -18.56
CA ASP A 73 4.66 -15.36 -17.61
C ASP A 73 3.59 -14.38 -17.13
N ARG A 74 2.48 -14.92 -16.62
CA ARG A 74 1.43 -14.12 -15.96
C ARG A 74 1.48 -14.32 -14.46
N ARG A 75 1.34 -13.22 -13.71
CA ARG A 75 1.22 -13.24 -12.25
C ARG A 75 -0.18 -12.90 -11.77
N ASP A 76 -0.48 -13.35 -10.56
CA ASP A 76 -1.66 -12.94 -9.80
C ASP A 76 -1.36 -11.64 -9.05
N SER A 77 -2.31 -10.71 -9.04
CA SER A 77 -2.19 -9.45 -8.29
C SER A 77 -3.17 -9.43 -7.12
N ILE A 78 -2.64 -9.26 -5.92
CA ILE A 78 -3.46 -8.96 -4.74
C ILE A 78 -3.82 -7.48 -4.75
N ILE A 79 -5.09 -7.20 -4.45
CA ILE A 79 -5.64 -5.85 -4.33
C ILE A 79 -5.87 -5.55 -2.86
N LEU A 80 -5.33 -4.41 -2.42
CA LEU A 80 -5.60 -3.87 -1.09
C LEU A 80 -6.00 -2.40 -1.21
N SER A 81 -6.69 -1.86 -0.21
CA SER A 81 -7.08 -0.45 -0.23
C SER A 81 -7.24 0.14 1.16
N ILE A 82 -7.34 1.47 1.17
CA ILE A 82 -7.86 2.26 2.29
C ILE A 82 -8.96 3.16 1.73
N LEU A 83 -10.10 3.20 2.40
CA LEU A 83 -11.18 4.15 2.16
C LEU A 83 -10.99 5.40 3.01
N LYS A 84 -11.54 6.52 2.55
CA LYS A 84 -11.47 7.80 3.27
C LYS A 84 -12.08 7.71 4.68
N SER A 85 -13.20 7.03 4.82
CA SER A 85 -13.82 6.79 6.13
C SER A 85 -12.91 6.03 7.09
N GLU A 86 -12.16 5.03 6.61
CA GLU A 86 -11.20 4.27 7.42
C GLU A 86 -9.96 5.11 7.78
N TRP A 87 -9.51 5.98 6.86
CA TRP A 87 -8.47 6.97 7.10
C TRP A 87 -8.83 7.90 8.26
N GLU A 88 -10.03 8.50 8.18
CA GLU A 88 -10.56 9.45 9.15
C GLU A 88 -10.91 8.78 10.49
N SER A 89 -11.40 7.54 10.49
CA SER A 89 -11.85 6.85 11.70
C SER A 89 -10.71 6.41 12.62
N GLY A 90 -9.49 6.24 12.11
CA GLY A 90 -8.36 5.87 12.97
C GLY A 90 -7.08 5.43 12.29
N ILE A 91 -7.08 5.08 10.99
CA ILE A 91 -5.84 4.66 10.31
C ILE A 91 -4.79 5.79 10.36
N LYS A 92 -5.20 7.06 10.18
CA LYS A 92 -4.29 8.21 10.29
C LYS A 92 -3.54 8.22 11.63
N THR A 93 -4.29 8.10 12.73
CA THR A 93 -3.73 8.15 14.09
C THR A 93 -2.83 6.95 14.35
N SER A 94 -3.29 5.74 14.06
CA SER A 94 -2.51 4.51 14.24
C SER A 94 -1.23 4.51 13.41
N LEU A 95 -1.30 5.00 12.16
CA LEU A 95 -0.12 5.10 11.31
C LEU A 95 0.87 6.12 11.86
N LYS A 96 0.40 7.29 12.30
CA LYS A 96 1.25 8.34 12.91
C LYS A 96 1.98 7.87 14.17
N GLU A 97 1.34 7.06 15.00
CA GLU A 97 1.97 6.45 16.18
C GLU A 97 3.11 5.49 15.82
N LYS A 98 3.00 4.79 14.69
CA LYS A 98 4.03 3.88 14.15
C LYS A 98 5.21 4.59 13.47
N LEU A 99 5.18 5.92 13.37
CA LEU A 99 6.25 6.74 12.80
C LEU A 99 7.21 7.30 13.86
N LYS A 100 6.97 7.01 15.15
CA LYS A 100 7.85 7.40 16.26
C LYS A 100 9.06 6.50 16.37
#